data_AF-A0A2V6C227-F1
#
_entry.id   AF-A0A2V6C227-F1
#
_cell.length_a   1.000
_cell.length_b   1.000
_cell.length_c   1.000
_cell.angle_alpha   90.00
_cell.angle_beta   90.00
_cell.angle_gamma   90.00
#
_symmetry.space_group_name_H-M   'P 1'
#
loop_
_entity.id
_entity.type
_entity.pdbx_description
1 polymer ?
#
loop_
_entity_poly.entity_id
_entity_poly.type
_entity_poly.pdbx_seq_one_letter_code
_entity_poly.pdbx_strand_id
1 'polypeptide(L)'
;VLQPIVGNYFRNSAQDYTVLDFLSARSQRQVEAAGHIRAALGAYDVQAIDTLIGDINPPATLMETQTDRKIAEEQRKTYEVQEAAQKQRQQLVRQTSLADIQQQVVGAEQGVNIAELKANANVKQATGDAEATRLRALGEAEAIRATGQAKAEAYRAGVESLGSQGYTVMQLMQIVGERNVRIVPDVAVSGTGGSTGLVDGLLGLLLRNQSNGSHQAKQS
;
A
#
# COMPACT_ATOMS: atom_id res chain seq x y z
N VAL A 1 15.00 -93.74 -9.58
CA VAL A 1 15.64 -93.39 -10.87
C VAL A 1 15.24 -92.04 -11.45
N LEU A 2 14.11 -91.43 -11.04
CA LEU A 2 13.65 -90.15 -11.61
C LEU A 2 14.25 -88.91 -10.90
N GLN A 3 14.53 -89.01 -9.59
CA GLN A 3 15.16 -87.95 -8.79
C GLN A 3 16.55 -87.49 -9.28
N PRO A 4 17.45 -88.37 -9.77
CA PRO A 4 18.76 -87.97 -10.31
C PRO A 4 18.66 -87.14 -11.59
N ILE A 5 17.67 -87.39 -12.46
CA ILE A 5 17.50 -86.67 -13.74
C ILE A 5 17.06 -85.22 -13.47
N VAL A 6 16.08 -85.06 -12.57
CA VAL A 6 15.60 -83.74 -12.11
C VAL A 6 16.73 -82.99 -11.40
N GLY A 7 17.46 -83.65 -10.50
CA GLY A 7 18.58 -83.05 -9.77
C GLY A 7 19.76 -82.65 -10.66
N ASN A 8 20.00 -83.37 -11.77
CA ASN A 8 21.07 -83.06 -12.71
C ASN A 8 20.79 -81.75 -13.47
N TYR A 9 19.55 -81.56 -13.94
CA TYR A 9 19.15 -80.30 -14.58
C TYR A 9 19.39 -79.08 -13.67
N PHE A 10 18.90 -79.12 -12.43
CA PHE A 10 19.10 -78.01 -11.49
C PHE A 10 20.56 -77.81 -11.10
N ARG A 11 21.37 -78.88 -11.07
CA ARG A 11 22.80 -78.78 -10.79
C ARG A 11 23.56 -78.10 -11.93
N ASN A 12 23.25 -78.41 -13.18
CA ASN A 12 23.87 -77.76 -14.33
C ASN A 12 23.39 -76.30 -14.47
N SER A 13 22.09 -76.06 -14.30
CA SER A 13 21.54 -74.70 -14.27
C SER A 13 22.08 -73.85 -13.11
N ALA A 14 22.50 -74.44 -12.00
CA ALA A 14 23.17 -73.72 -10.91
C ALA A 14 24.67 -73.49 -11.16
N GLN A 15 25.28 -74.21 -12.12
CA GLN A 15 26.67 -74.00 -12.55
C GLN A 15 26.76 -72.92 -13.63
N ASP A 16 25.77 -72.85 -14.52
CA ASP A 16 25.77 -71.92 -15.65
C ASP A 16 25.39 -70.48 -15.29
N TYR A 17 24.77 -70.27 -14.12
CA TYR A 17 24.21 -68.97 -13.74
C TYR A 17 24.57 -68.56 -12.33
N THR A 18 24.74 -67.24 -12.16
CA THR A 18 24.95 -66.66 -10.83
C THR A 18 23.68 -66.79 -9.99
N VAL A 19 23.85 -66.90 -8.67
CA VAL A 19 22.72 -66.94 -7.71
C VAL A 19 21.78 -65.75 -7.89
N LEU A 20 22.32 -64.59 -8.28
CA LEU A 20 21.58 -63.35 -8.44
C LEU A 20 20.70 -63.35 -9.70
N ASP A 21 21.22 -63.84 -10.82
CA ASP A 21 20.46 -63.99 -12.06
C ASP A 21 19.39 -65.08 -11.92
N PHE A 22 19.69 -66.12 -11.14
CA PHE A 22 18.72 -67.17 -10.85
C PHE A 22 17.53 -66.66 -10.02
N LEU A 23 17.76 -65.74 -9.09
CA LEU A 23 16.70 -65.13 -8.28
C LEU A 23 15.84 -64.13 -9.05
N SER A 24 16.45 -63.31 -9.92
CA SER A 24 15.72 -62.35 -10.75
C SER A 24 14.91 -63.03 -11.86
N ALA A 25 15.43 -64.12 -12.44
CA ALA A 25 14.80 -64.86 -13.53
C ALA A 25 14.08 -66.16 -13.08
N ARG A 26 13.75 -66.30 -11.77
CA ARG A 26 13.16 -67.53 -11.19
C ARG A 26 11.96 -68.06 -11.98
N SER A 27 11.03 -67.17 -12.35
CA SER A 27 9.81 -67.56 -13.08
C SER A 27 10.13 -68.15 -14.45
N GLN A 28 11.02 -67.49 -15.20
CA GLN A 28 11.43 -67.94 -16.52
C GLN A 28 12.17 -69.29 -16.45
N ARG A 29 13.01 -69.47 -15.42
CA ARG A 29 13.72 -70.73 -15.15
C ARG A 29 12.82 -71.88 -14.79
N GLN A 30 11.76 -71.62 -14.04
CA GLN A 30 10.81 -72.64 -13.66
C GLN A 30 10.08 -73.20 -14.88
N VAL A 31 9.73 -72.34 -15.85
CA VAL A 31 9.14 -72.75 -17.13
C VAL A 31 10.11 -73.60 -17.96
N GLU A 32 11.37 -73.18 -18.04
CA GLU A 32 12.43 -73.92 -18.75
C GLU A 32 12.68 -75.30 -18.13
N ALA A 33 12.77 -75.36 -16.79
CA ALA A 33 12.94 -76.58 -16.01
C ALA A 33 11.76 -77.54 -16.21
N ALA A 34 10.52 -77.02 -16.12
CA ALA A 34 9.32 -77.81 -16.33
C ALA A 34 9.27 -78.44 -17.73
N GLY A 35 9.73 -77.71 -18.76
CA GLY A 35 9.84 -78.22 -20.12
C GLY A 35 10.84 -79.37 -20.25
N HIS A 36 12.06 -79.18 -19.73
CA HIS A 36 13.10 -80.21 -19.75
C HIS A 36 12.73 -81.46 -18.95
N ILE A 37 12.12 -81.28 -17.78
CA ILE A 37 11.71 -82.38 -16.90
C ILE A 37 10.52 -83.14 -17.50
N ARG A 38 9.53 -82.44 -18.08
CA ARG A 38 8.41 -83.09 -18.78
C ARG A 38 8.88 -83.95 -19.95
N ALA A 39 9.86 -83.49 -20.73
CA ALA A 39 10.43 -84.27 -21.83
C ALA A 39 11.17 -85.52 -21.33
N ALA A 40 11.95 -85.41 -20.26
CA ALA A 40 12.71 -86.54 -19.71
C ALA A 40 11.83 -87.60 -19.02
N LEU A 41 10.72 -87.18 -18.40
CA LEU A 41 9.74 -88.07 -17.75
C LEU A 41 8.86 -88.82 -18.76
N GLY A 42 8.62 -88.24 -19.93
CA GLY A 42 7.89 -88.88 -21.02
C GLY A 42 8.56 -90.14 -21.57
N ALA A 43 9.89 -90.25 -21.47
CA ALA A 43 10.63 -91.46 -21.87
C ALA A 43 10.35 -92.68 -20.98
N TYR A 44 9.82 -92.45 -19.77
CA TYR A 44 9.47 -93.48 -18.79
C TYR A 44 7.95 -93.60 -18.57
N ASP A 45 7.15 -92.98 -19.45
CA ASP A 45 5.68 -92.92 -19.38
C ASP A 45 5.15 -92.32 -18.05
N VAL A 46 5.89 -91.35 -17.50
CA VAL A 46 5.52 -90.63 -16.27
C VAL A 46 5.06 -89.22 -16.61
N GLN A 47 3.87 -88.82 -16.13
CA GLN A 47 3.34 -87.46 -16.29
C GLN A 47 3.80 -86.52 -15.16
N ALA A 48 4.46 -85.41 -15.53
CA ALA A 48 4.69 -84.28 -14.63
C ALA A 48 3.54 -83.26 -14.72
N ILE A 49 2.86 -83.06 -13.59
CA ILE A 49 1.77 -82.08 -13.44
C ILE A 49 2.34 -80.67 -13.39
N ASP A 50 3.21 -80.40 -12.41
CA ASP A 50 3.89 -79.11 -12.26
C ASP A 50 5.30 -79.30 -11.67
N THR A 51 6.23 -78.45 -12.08
CA THR A 51 7.59 -78.39 -11.53
C THR A 51 7.79 -77.02 -10.91
N LEU A 52 7.76 -76.97 -9.58
CA LEU A 52 7.94 -75.74 -8.82
C LEU A 52 9.34 -75.70 -8.24
N ILE A 53 10.01 -74.55 -8.34
CA ILE A 53 11.24 -74.29 -7.59
C ILE A 53 10.81 -73.89 -6.18
N GLY A 54 11.26 -74.61 -5.16
CA GLY A 54 11.01 -74.31 -3.76
C GLY A 54 11.84 -73.12 -3.25
N ASP A 55 12.29 -73.21 -2.00
CA ASP A 55 13.08 -72.14 -1.38
C ASP A 55 14.54 -72.18 -1.86
N ILE A 56 15.02 -71.03 -2.33
CA ILE A 56 16.43 -70.80 -2.62
C ILE A 56 16.99 -70.08 -1.41
N ASN A 57 18.01 -70.66 -0.76
CA ASN A 57 18.68 -70.04 0.39
C ASN A 57 20.03 -69.45 -0.04
N PRO A 58 20.08 -68.20 -0.53
CA PRO A 58 21.33 -67.53 -0.85
C PRO A 58 22.06 -67.10 0.44
N PRO A 59 23.39 -66.93 0.41
CA PRO A 59 24.12 -66.35 1.52
C PRO A 59 23.70 -64.88 1.75
N ALA A 60 23.44 -64.52 3.01
CA ALA A 60 22.91 -63.21 3.41
C ALA A 60 23.77 -62.01 2.96
N THR A 61 25.09 -62.20 2.86
CA THR A 61 26.06 -61.16 2.47
C THR A 61 25.82 -60.59 1.05
N LEU A 62 25.27 -61.39 0.14
CA LEU A 62 24.96 -60.93 -1.22
C LEU A 62 23.67 -60.10 -1.27
N MET A 63 22.75 -60.32 -0.34
CA MET A 63 21.50 -59.56 -0.24
C MET A 63 21.75 -58.16 0.28
N GLU A 64 22.62 -58.00 1.29
CA GLU A 64 22.99 -56.69 1.84
C GLU A 64 23.49 -55.74 0.75
N THR A 65 24.42 -56.20 -0.11
CA THR A 65 24.95 -55.36 -1.19
C THR A 65 23.89 -54.98 -2.24
N GLN A 66 22.92 -55.85 -2.51
CA GLN A 66 21.82 -55.54 -3.44
C GLN A 66 20.81 -54.58 -2.84
N THR A 67 20.45 -54.80 -1.58
CA THR A 67 19.58 -53.92 -0.83
C THR A 67 20.19 -52.52 -0.73
N ASP A 68 21.47 -52.42 -0.39
CA ASP A 68 22.19 -51.15 -0.32
C ASP A 68 22.24 -50.46 -1.68
N ARG A 69 22.52 -51.20 -2.77
CA ARG A 69 22.51 -50.64 -4.13
C ARG A 69 21.13 -50.13 -4.52
N LYS A 70 20.06 -50.86 -4.21
CA LYS A 70 18.68 -50.44 -4.51
C LYS A 70 18.26 -49.24 -3.67
N ILE A 71 18.63 -49.21 -2.40
CA ILE A 71 18.42 -48.04 -1.53
C ILE A 71 19.15 -46.83 -2.09
N ALA A 72 20.41 -46.96 -2.49
CA ALA A 72 21.18 -45.86 -3.08
C ALA A 72 20.57 -45.37 -4.41
N GLU A 73 20.08 -46.27 -5.27
CA GLU A 73 19.40 -45.91 -6.52
C GLU A 73 18.11 -45.11 -6.25
N GLU A 74 17.27 -45.56 -5.32
CA GLU A 74 16.04 -44.87 -4.95
C GLU A 74 16.31 -43.54 -4.23
N GLN A 75 17.34 -43.48 -3.38
CA GLN A 75 17.80 -42.23 -2.77
C GLN A 75 18.26 -41.24 -3.85
N ARG A 76 19.03 -41.68 -4.84
CA ARG A 76 19.47 -40.80 -5.94
C ARG A 76 18.29 -40.23 -6.70
N LYS A 77 17.32 -41.06 -7.10
CA LYS A 77 16.07 -40.59 -7.74
C LYS A 77 15.33 -39.57 -6.87
N THR A 78 15.26 -39.84 -5.56
CA THR A 78 14.65 -38.93 -4.60
C THR A 78 15.36 -37.57 -4.58
N TYR A 79 16.70 -37.56 -4.53
CA TYR A 79 17.48 -36.33 -4.56
C TYR A 79 17.36 -35.58 -5.89
N GLU A 80 17.35 -36.27 -7.02
CA GLU A 80 17.15 -35.65 -8.35
C GLU A 80 15.79 -34.94 -8.44
N VAL A 81 14.73 -35.59 -7.96
CA VAL A 81 13.38 -34.99 -7.90
C VAL A 81 13.36 -33.79 -6.96
N GLN A 82 14.00 -33.90 -5.79
CA GLN A 82 14.12 -32.79 -4.85
C GLN A 82 14.91 -31.62 -5.46
N GLU A 83 16.03 -31.87 -6.13
CA GLU A 83 16.84 -30.85 -6.78
C GLU A 83 16.04 -30.14 -7.89
N ALA A 84 15.34 -30.89 -8.73
CA ALA A 84 14.48 -30.33 -9.77
C ALA A 84 13.37 -29.45 -9.17
N ALA A 85 12.73 -29.91 -8.09
CA ALA A 85 11.72 -29.13 -7.37
C ALA A 85 12.31 -27.84 -6.77
N GLN A 86 13.52 -27.88 -6.19
CA GLN A 86 14.18 -26.69 -5.67
C GLN A 86 14.59 -25.72 -6.78
N LYS A 87 15.10 -26.21 -7.91
CA LYS A 87 15.40 -25.37 -9.09
C LYS A 87 14.15 -24.66 -9.60
N GLN A 88 13.04 -25.39 -9.73
CA GLN A 88 11.75 -24.82 -10.14
C GLN A 88 11.28 -23.77 -9.15
N ARG A 89 11.39 -24.04 -7.84
CA ARG A 89 11.04 -23.07 -6.79
C ARG A 89 11.91 -21.83 -6.85
N GLN A 90 13.21 -21.98 -7.03
CA GLN A 90 14.15 -20.87 -7.17
C GLN A 90 13.82 -20.03 -8.42
N GLN A 91 13.49 -20.69 -9.54
CA GLN A 91 13.07 -20.01 -10.76
C GLN A 91 11.77 -19.25 -10.58
N LEU A 92 10.76 -19.86 -9.95
CA LEU A 92 9.49 -19.20 -9.65
C LEU A 92 9.71 -17.98 -8.75
N VAL A 93 10.48 -18.12 -7.66
CA VAL A 93 10.81 -16.99 -6.78
C VAL A 93 11.52 -15.89 -7.54
N ARG A 94 12.52 -16.20 -8.38
CA ARG A 94 13.19 -15.20 -9.23
C ARG A 94 12.23 -14.48 -10.16
N GLN A 95 11.32 -15.21 -10.80
CA GLN A 95 10.32 -14.64 -11.70
C GLN A 95 9.32 -13.75 -10.96
N THR A 96 8.83 -14.18 -9.79
CA THR A 96 7.96 -13.38 -8.93
C THR A 96 8.68 -12.12 -8.45
N SER A 97 9.91 -12.22 -7.95
CA SER A 97 10.70 -11.06 -7.54
C SER A 97 10.93 -10.07 -8.67
N LEU A 98 11.17 -10.55 -9.90
CA LEU A 98 11.30 -9.67 -11.06
C LEU A 98 9.98 -8.96 -11.38
N ALA A 99 8.85 -9.67 -11.30
CA ALA A 99 7.53 -9.07 -11.49
C ALA A 99 7.22 -8.01 -10.41
N ASP A 100 7.56 -8.29 -9.15
CA ASP A 100 7.38 -7.34 -8.03
C ASP A 100 8.26 -6.09 -8.22
N ILE A 101 9.52 -6.27 -8.64
CA ILE A 101 10.41 -5.15 -8.97
C ILE A 101 9.85 -4.36 -10.15
N GLN A 102 9.37 -5.02 -11.20
CA GLN A 102 8.76 -4.35 -12.34
C GLN A 102 7.52 -3.54 -11.94
N GLN A 103 6.67 -4.10 -11.08
CA GLN A 103 5.51 -3.40 -10.52
C GLN A 103 5.93 -2.15 -9.72
N GLN A 104 6.97 -2.27 -8.89
CA GLN A 104 7.51 -1.15 -8.12
C GLN A 104 8.14 -0.07 -9.00
N VAL A 105 8.90 -0.45 -10.02
CA VAL A 105 9.52 0.50 -10.97
C VAL A 105 8.44 1.27 -11.73
N VAL A 106 7.44 0.58 -12.29
CA VAL A 106 6.33 1.23 -12.99
C VAL A 106 5.54 2.14 -12.04
N GLY A 107 5.29 1.68 -10.82
CA GLY A 107 4.62 2.49 -9.79
C GLY A 107 5.42 3.75 -9.42
N ALA A 108 6.74 3.65 -9.32
CA ALA A 108 7.62 4.79 -9.07
C ALA A 108 7.65 5.77 -10.24
N GLU A 109 7.75 5.29 -11.48
CA GLU A 109 7.70 6.12 -12.69
C GLU A 109 6.36 6.85 -12.82
N GLN A 110 5.25 6.14 -12.65
CA GLN A 110 3.92 6.77 -12.60
C GLN A 110 3.79 7.72 -11.42
N GLY A 111 4.38 7.41 -10.27
CA GLY A 111 4.42 8.29 -9.11
C GLY A 111 5.12 9.63 -9.39
N VAL A 112 6.28 9.61 -10.07
CA VAL A 112 6.99 10.82 -10.48
C VAL A 112 6.14 11.61 -11.48
N ASN A 113 5.56 10.95 -12.49
CA ASN A 113 4.70 11.62 -13.46
C ASN A 113 3.46 12.26 -12.80
N ILE A 114 2.80 11.55 -11.87
CA ILE A 114 1.70 12.10 -11.08
C ILE A 114 2.15 13.30 -10.23
N ALA A 115 3.32 13.22 -9.59
CA ALA A 115 3.86 14.31 -8.80
C ALA A 115 4.19 15.54 -9.67
N GLU A 116 4.76 15.35 -10.86
CA GLU A 116 5.01 16.41 -11.84
C GLU A 116 3.70 17.03 -12.34
N LEU A 117 2.71 16.20 -12.71
CA LEU A 117 1.39 16.67 -13.13
C LEU A 117 0.70 17.46 -12.01
N LYS A 118 0.80 17.00 -10.76
CA LYS A 118 0.26 17.70 -9.58
C LYS A 118 0.99 19.01 -9.32
N ALA A 119 2.31 19.03 -9.43
CA ALA A 119 3.10 20.26 -9.31
C ALA A 119 2.72 21.26 -10.40
N ASN A 120 2.62 20.82 -11.65
CA ASN A 120 2.18 21.65 -12.78
C ASN A 120 0.74 22.15 -12.61
N ALA A 121 -0.17 21.32 -12.11
CA ALA A 121 -1.54 21.73 -11.79
C ALA A 121 -1.56 22.80 -10.70
N ASN A 122 -0.78 22.63 -9.63
CA ASN A 122 -0.67 23.61 -8.56
C ASN A 122 -0.07 24.93 -9.05
N VAL A 123 0.95 24.89 -9.92
CA VAL A 123 1.51 26.11 -10.54
C VAL A 123 0.45 26.81 -11.38
N LYS A 124 -0.26 26.07 -12.25
CA LYS A 124 -1.35 26.64 -13.06
C LYS A 124 -2.48 27.23 -12.22
N GLN A 125 -2.84 26.55 -11.13
CA GLN A 125 -3.84 27.05 -10.19
C GLN A 125 -3.36 28.34 -9.52
N ALA A 126 -2.13 28.35 -8.98
CA ALA A 126 -1.55 29.54 -8.35
C ALA A 126 -1.43 30.72 -9.34
N THR A 127 -1.06 30.46 -10.61
CA THR A 127 -1.04 31.50 -11.64
C THR A 127 -2.45 32.02 -11.94
N GLY A 128 -3.44 31.12 -12.05
CA GLY A 128 -4.84 31.50 -12.26
C GLY A 128 -5.40 32.31 -11.08
N ASP A 129 -5.09 31.94 -9.85
CA ASP A 129 -5.49 32.67 -8.64
C ASP A 129 -4.82 34.05 -8.55
N ALA A 130 -3.54 34.14 -8.93
CA ALA A 130 -2.82 35.41 -9.01
C ALA A 130 -3.40 36.32 -10.09
N GLU A 131 -3.69 35.79 -11.27
CA GLU A 131 -4.35 36.53 -12.37
C GLU A 131 -5.75 36.97 -11.99
N ALA A 132 -6.55 36.10 -11.37
CA ALA A 132 -7.88 36.44 -10.88
C ALA A 132 -7.84 37.56 -9.82
N THR A 133 -6.90 37.48 -8.88
CA THR A 133 -6.68 38.53 -7.87
C THR A 133 -6.26 39.84 -8.52
N ARG A 134 -5.35 39.80 -9.48
CA ARG A 134 -4.92 40.97 -10.24
C ARG A 134 -6.08 41.61 -11.01
N LEU A 135 -6.91 40.79 -11.66
CA LEU A 135 -8.07 41.26 -12.41
C LEU A 135 -9.12 41.89 -11.49
N ARG A 136 -9.38 41.27 -10.32
CA ARG A 136 -10.26 41.87 -9.30
C ARG A 136 -9.72 43.20 -8.80
N ALA A 137 -8.44 43.29 -8.47
CA ALA A 137 -7.81 44.52 -8.01
C ALA A 137 -7.87 45.64 -9.07
N LEU A 138 -7.68 45.29 -10.35
CA LEU A 138 -7.84 46.24 -11.46
C LEU A 138 -9.30 46.70 -11.58
N GLY A 139 -10.27 45.79 -11.52
CA GLY A 139 -11.69 46.13 -11.55
C GLY A 139 -12.13 47.00 -10.37
N GLU A 140 -11.63 46.72 -9.16
CA GLU A 140 -11.85 47.57 -7.97
C GLU A 140 -11.22 48.96 -8.15
N ALA A 141 -10.00 49.03 -8.67
CA ALA A 141 -9.33 50.31 -8.93
C ALA A 141 -10.09 51.14 -9.98
N GLU A 142 -10.61 50.51 -11.02
CA GLU A 142 -11.46 51.16 -12.03
C GLU A 142 -12.79 51.61 -11.44
N ALA A 143 -13.45 50.79 -10.63
CA ALA A 143 -14.68 51.16 -9.92
C ALA A 143 -14.46 52.36 -8.97
N ILE A 144 -13.36 52.37 -8.21
CA ILE A 144 -12.98 53.50 -7.35
C ILE A 144 -12.70 54.75 -8.20
N ARG A 145 -12.00 54.61 -9.34
CA ARG A 145 -11.72 55.74 -10.23
C ARG A 145 -13.01 56.31 -10.83
N ALA A 146 -13.92 55.45 -11.30
CA ALA A 146 -15.21 55.86 -11.87
C ALA A 146 -16.10 56.53 -10.83
N THR A 147 -16.21 55.97 -9.62
CA THR A 147 -16.97 56.60 -8.52
C THR A 147 -16.32 57.89 -8.05
N GLY A 148 -14.98 57.97 -8.02
CA GLY A 148 -14.25 59.20 -7.73
C GLY A 148 -14.48 60.29 -8.77
N GLN A 149 -14.47 59.95 -10.05
CA GLN A 149 -14.80 60.87 -11.16
C GLN A 149 -16.25 61.33 -11.07
N ALA A 150 -17.21 60.41 -10.91
CA ALA A 150 -18.62 60.73 -10.77
C ALA A 150 -18.88 61.65 -9.55
N LYS A 151 -18.24 61.38 -8.40
CA LYS A 151 -18.29 62.26 -7.25
C LYS A 151 -17.69 63.63 -7.58
N ALA A 152 -16.51 63.69 -8.18
CA ALA A 152 -15.85 64.95 -8.53
C ALA A 152 -16.67 65.80 -9.52
N GLU A 153 -17.36 65.17 -10.47
CA GLU A 153 -18.30 65.83 -11.39
C GLU A 153 -19.54 66.34 -10.65
N ALA A 154 -20.13 65.52 -9.78
CA ALA A 154 -21.24 65.95 -8.93
C ALA A 154 -20.85 67.12 -8.00
N TYR A 155 -19.64 67.09 -7.43
CA TYR A 155 -19.07 68.19 -6.65
C TYR A 155 -18.93 69.46 -7.49
N ARG A 156 -18.39 69.36 -8.71
CA ARG A 156 -18.26 70.51 -9.63
C ARG A 156 -19.62 71.11 -10.01
N ALA A 157 -20.56 70.27 -10.41
CA ALA A 157 -21.91 70.70 -10.75
C ALA A 157 -22.63 71.34 -9.56
N GLY A 158 -22.44 70.82 -8.34
CA GLY A 158 -22.99 71.40 -7.11
C GLY A 158 -22.38 72.77 -6.77
N VAL A 159 -21.06 72.94 -6.93
CA VAL A 159 -20.38 74.22 -6.72
C VAL A 159 -20.82 75.27 -7.75
N GLU A 160 -21.01 74.87 -9.00
CA GLU A 160 -21.46 75.75 -10.08
C GLU A 160 -22.92 76.20 -9.90
N SER A 161 -23.79 75.34 -9.37
CA SER A 161 -25.20 75.64 -9.13
C SER A 161 -25.49 76.38 -7.81
N LEU A 162 -24.66 76.23 -6.77
CA LEU A 162 -24.82 76.93 -5.48
C LEU A 162 -23.88 78.14 -5.30
N GLY A 163 -22.89 78.31 -6.17
CA GLY A 163 -21.82 79.32 -6.02
C GLY A 163 -20.78 78.94 -4.95
N SER A 164 -19.53 79.36 -5.15
CA SER A 164 -18.38 78.98 -4.31
C SER A 164 -18.52 79.30 -2.82
N GLN A 165 -19.35 80.28 -2.47
CA GLN A 165 -19.61 80.66 -1.07
C GLN A 165 -20.76 79.89 -0.41
N GLY A 166 -21.75 79.38 -1.16
CA GLY A 166 -22.85 78.60 -0.59
C GLY A 166 -22.47 77.13 -0.33
N TYR A 167 -21.64 76.56 -1.21
CA TYR A 167 -21.24 75.15 -1.14
C TYR A 167 -20.35 74.83 0.08
N THR A 168 -19.47 75.76 0.48
CA THR A 168 -18.57 75.56 1.63
C THR A 168 -19.32 75.54 2.98
N VAL A 169 -20.38 76.34 3.11
CA VAL A 169 -21.24 76.34 4.30
C VAL A 169 -22.08 75.07 4.40
N MET A 170 -22.63 74.57 3.27
CA MET A 170 -23.33 73.29 3.21
C MET A 170 -22.40 72.11 3.52
N GLN A 171 -21.21 72.06 2.89
CA GLN A 171 -20.21 71.01 3.15
C GLN A 171 -19.75 71.02 4.62
N LEU A 172 -19.57 72.19 5.23
CA LEU A 172 -19.23 72.30 6.65
C LEU A 172 -20.36 71.77 7.55
N MET A 173 -21.62 72.12 7.26
CA MET A 173 -22.78 71.58 7.99
C MET A 173 -22.93 70.08 7.82
N GLN A 174 -22.65 69.54 6.62
CA GLN A 174 -22.77 68.12 6.33
C GLN A 174 -21.65 67.30 7.02
N ILE A 175 -20.42 67.81 7.06
CA ILE A 175 -19.31 67.20 7.81
C ILE A 175 -19.56 67.24 9.33
N VAL A 176 -20.14 68.33 9.84
CA VAL A 176 -20.50 68.47 11.26
C VAL A 176 -21.64 67.51 11.65
N GLY A 177 -22.58 67.27 10.73
CA GLY A 177 -23.67 66.29 10.88
C GLY A 177 -23.21 64.83 10.81
N GLU A 178 -22.38 64.47 9.82
CA GLU A 178 -21.88 63.09 9.64
C GLU A 178 -20.92 62.65 10.76
N ARG A 179 -20.19 63.59 11.38
CA ARG A 179 -19.32 63.32 12.54
C ARG A 179 -20.03 63.39 13.89
N ASN A 180 -21.35 63.59 13.93
CA ASN A 180 -22.17 63.56 15.15
C ASN A 180 -21.63 64.47 16.28
N VAL A 181 -21.17 65.67 15.94
CA VAL A 181 -20.65 66.63 16.93
C VAL A 181 -21.84 67.33 17.59
N ARG A 182 -22.10 67.02 18.87
CA ARG A 182 -23.15 67.67 19.68
C ARG A 182 -22.86 69.17 19.82
N ILE A 183 -23.64 70.01 19.16
CA ILE A 183 -23.72 71.46 19.40
C ILE A 183 -24.91 71.70 20.35
N VAL A 184 -24.71 71.41 21.62
CA VAL A 184 -25.49 72.07 22.67
C VAL A 184 -24.48 72.88 23.47
N PRO A 185 -24.57 74.22 23.51
CA PRO A 185 -23.89 74.96 24.54
C PRO A 185 -24.50 74.48 25.86
N ASP A 186 -23.73 73.79 26.69
CA ASP A 186 -24.06 73.62 28.10
C ASP A 186 -24.06 75.03 28.72
N VAL A 187 -25.22 75.69 28.65
CA VAL A 187 -25.57 76.75 29.57
C VAL A 187 -25.64 76.07 30.93
N ALA A 188 -24.48 76.04 31.60
CA ALA A 188 -24.41 75.83 33.02
C ALA A 188 -25.47 76.73 33.64
N VAL A 189 -26.50 76.08 34.20
CA VAL A 189 -27.30 76.59 35.29
C VAL A 189 -26.33 77.31 36.23
N SER A 190 -26.30 78.64 36.12
CA SER A 190 -25.66 79.49 37.11
C SER A 190 -26.55 79.42 38.35
N GLY A 191 -26.32 78.37 39.13
CA GLY A 191 -26.96 78.15 40.41
C GLY A 191 -26.55 79.24 41.38
N THR A 192 -27.50 80.11 41.66
CA THR A 192 -27.63 80.81 42.94
C THR A 192 -27.57 79.78 44.08
N GLY A 193 -26.52 79.83 44.90
CA GLY A 193 -26.49 79.32 46.28
C GLY A 193 -26.21 77.82 46.48
N GLY A 194 -25.16 77.50 47.25
CA GLY A 194 -25.06 76.22 47.99
C GLY A 194 -23.81 75.37 47.75
N SER A 195 -22.67 75.83 48.28
CA SER A 195 -21.56 75.11 48.95
C SER A 195 -21.31 73.58 48.84
N THR A 196 -21.65 72.85 47.77
CA THR A 196 -21.46 71.36 47.75
C THR A 196 -20.86 70.77 46.46
N GLY A 197 -20.39 71.59 45.51
CA GLY A 197 -19.97 71.12 44.17
C GLY A 197 -18.63 70.36 44.05
N LEU A 198 -17.71 70.45 45.01
CA LEU A 198 -16.38 69.81 44.88
C LEU A 198 -16.32 68.39 45.49
N VAL A 199 -17.22 68.09 46.43
CA VAL A 199 -17.28 66.78 47.09
C VAL A 199 -18.08 65.74 46.30
N ASP A 200 -19.08 66.17 45.53
CA ASP A 200 -19.87 65.28 44.66
C ASP A 200 -19.08 64.84 43.40
N GLY A 201 -18.26 65.73 42.85
CA GLY A 201 -17.33 65.38 41.76
C GLY A 201 -16.25 64.37 42.17
N LEU A 202 -15.80 64.42 43.43
CA LEU A 202 -14.84 63.45 43.97
C LEU A 202 -15.49 62.09 44.27
N LEU A 203 -16.74 62.09 44.77
CA LEU A 203 -17.50 60.87 45.05
C LEU A 203 -17.85 60.12 43.75
N GLY A 204 -18.17 60.85 42.67
CA GLY A 204 -18.37 60.26 41.34
C GLY A 204 -17.11 59.58 40.77
N LEU A 205 -15.91 60.11 41.05
CA LEU A 205 -14.65 59.49 40.61
C LEU A 205 -14.31 58.23 41.42
N LEU A 206 -14.54 58.26 42.73
CA LEU A 206 -14.29 57.12 43.63
C LEU A 206 -15.27 55.96 43.40
N LEU A 207 -16.55 56.27 43.13
CA LEU A 207 -17.55 55.25 42.78
C LEU A 207 -17.25 54.60 41.41
N ARG A 208 -16.76 55.38 40.45
CA ARG A 208 -16.32 54.88 39.13
C ARG A 208 -15.09 53.98 39.23
N ASN A 209 -14.18 54.27 40.15
CA ASN A 209 -13.00 53.43 40.36
C ASN A 209 -13.36 52.12 41.08
N GLN A 210 -14.33 52.15 41.99
CA GLN A 210 -14.80 50.97 42.71
C GLN A 210 -15.68 50.05 41.84
N SER A 211 -16.46 50.59 40.89
CA SER A 211 -17.26 49.78 39.96
C SER A 211 -16.40 49.01 38.94
N ASN A 212 -15.24 49.54 38.54
CA ASN A 212 -14.35 48.91 37.56
C ASN A 212 -13.44 47.81 38.15
N GLY A 213 -13.26 47.74 39.48
CA GLY A 213 -12.46 46.70 40.15
C GLY A 213 -13.15 45.34 40.26
N SER A 214 -14.48 45.28 40.11
CA SER A 214 -15.30 44.08 40.33
C SER A 214 -15.57 43.22 39.07
N HIS A 215 -15.01 43.58 37.91
CA HIS A 215 -15.24 42.87 36.63
C HIS A 215 -14.03 42.13 36.05
N GLN A 216 -12.88 42.09 36.74
CA GLN A 216 -11.69 41.34 36.28
C GLN A 216 -11.41 40.01 37.04
N ALA A 217 -12.28 39.58 37.96
CA ALA A 217 -12.05 38.37 38.78
C ALA A 217 -12.95 37.15 38.44
N LYS A 218 -13.63 37.13 37.29
CA LYS A 218 -14.39 35.97 36.80
C LYS A 218 -14.23 35.76 35.30
N GLN A 219 -13.03 35.33 34.89
CA GLN A 219 -12.82 34.54 33.67
C GLN A 219 -11.47 33.82 33.82
N SER A 220 -11.54 32.65 34.46
CA SER A 220 -10.57 31.56 34.39
C SER A 220 -11.39 30.27 34.43
#